data_AF-A0A2D6WFJ9-F1
#
_entry.id   AF-A0A2D6WFJ9-F1
#
_cell.length_a   1.000
_cell.length_b   1.000
_cell.length_c   1.000
_cell.angle_alpha   90.00
_cell.angle_beta   90.00
_cell.angle_gamma   90.00
#
_symmetry.space_group_name_H-M   'P 1'
#
loop_
_entity.id
_entity.type
_entity.pdbx_description
1 polymer ?
#
loop_
_entity_poly.entity_id
_entity_poly.type
_entity_poly.pdbx_seq_one_letter_code
_entity_poly.pdbx_strand_id
1 'polypeptide(L)'
;MKIKSLALGVAGAIALGSSAFADRGSDGNVGIIYWQAPSILNPYLSGGTKDIESSSMVIEALAGYDNNGAMFPRLATEVPTVGNGGISSDLKSITWNLKPGIL
;
A
#
# COMPACT_ATOMS: atom_id res chain seq x y z
N MET A 1 28.52 29.89 -41.33
CA MET A 1 28.56 30.21 -39.88
C MET A 1 27.28 29.84 -39.15
N LYS A 2 26.09 30.19 -39.64
CA LYS A 2 24.80 29.98 -38.94
C LYS A 2 24.51 28.54 -38.47
N ILE A 3 24.82 27.53 -39.28
CA ILE A 3 24.58 26.11 -38.92
C ILE A 3 25.53 25.61 -37.82
N LYS A 4 26.80 26.02 -37.84
CA LYS A 4 27.78 25.64 -36.80
C LYS A 4 27.44 26.28 -35.45
N SER A 5 27.04 27.55 -35.47
CA SER A 5 26.59 28.28 -34.28
C SER A 5 25.31 27.65 -33.70
N LEU A 6 24.38 27.22 -34.55
CA LEU A 6 23.17 26.51 -34.12
C LEU A 6 23.49 25.14 -33.51
N ALA A 7 24.36 24.36 -34.14
CA ALA A 7 24.77 23.06 -33.63
C ALA A 7 25.48 23.16 -32.26
N LEU A 8 26.34 24.17 -32.08
CA LEU A 8 27.00 24.41 -30.79
C LEU A 8 26.01 24.86 -29.71
N GLY A 9 25.01 25.67 -30.08
CA GLY A 9 23.94 26.10 -29.17
C GLY A 9 23.06 24.94 -28.70
N VAL A 10 22.70 24.03 -29.61
CA VAL A 10 21.93 22.81 -29.27
C VAL A 10 22.75 21.87 -28.36
N ALA A 11 24.03 21.65 -28.68
CA ALA A 11 24.90 20.83 -27.83
C ALA A 11 25.06 21.43 -26.42
N GLY A 12 25.18 22.76 -26.31
CA GLY A 12 25.22 23.45 -25.03
C GLY A 12 23.91 23.32 -24.24
N ALA A 13 22.76 23.43 -24.89
CA ALA A 13 21.46 23.26 -24.24
C ALA A 13 21.22 21.83 -23.74
N ILE A 14 21.70 20.81 -24.47
CA ILE A 14 21.63 19.41 -24.05
C ILE A 14 22.58 19.16 -22.87
N ALA A 15 23.79 19.73 -22.90
CA ALA A 15 24.78 19.56 -21.83
C ALA A 15 24.38 20.25 -20.51
N LEU A 16 23.56 21.31 -20.57
CA LEU A 16 23.03 22.03 -19.41
C LEU A 16 21.65 21.52 -18.96
N GLY A 17 21.03 20.62 -19.73
CA GLY A 17 19.81 19.94 -19.33
C GLY A 17 20.11 18.98 -18.18
N SER A 18 19.88 19.41 -16.94
CA SER A 18 19.90 18.52 -15.79
C SER A 18 18.93 17.36 -16.03
N SER A 19 19.43 16.12 -15.99
CA SER A 19 18.57 14.95 -15.90
C SER A 19 17.66 15.15 -14.69
N ALA A 20 16.34 15.20 -14.92
CA ALA A 20 15.38 15.26 -13.86
C ALA A 20 15.50 13.95 -13.05
N PHE A 21 16.30 13.99 -11.99
CA PHE A 21 16.38 12.93 -10.99
C PHE A 21 15.11 12.99 -10.18
N ALA A 22 14.04 12.40 -10.72
CA ALA A 22 12.85 12.11 -9.96
C ALA A 22 13.22 11.11 -8.87
N ASP A 23 12.94 11.44 -7.61
CA ASP A 23 13.11 10.52 -6.51
C ASP A 23 12.21 9.28 -6.71
N ARG A 24 12.62 8.13 -6.19
CA ARG A 24 11.80 6.92 -6.26
C ARG A 24 10.42 7.18 -5.64
N GLY A 25 9.36 6.97 -6.41
CA GLY A 25 7.98 7.16 -5.96
C GLY A 25 7.46 8.60 -6.04
N SER A 26 8.18 9.53 -6.67
CA SER A 26 7.76 10.94 -6.75
C SER A 26 6.55 11.21 -7.65
N ASP A 27 6.13 10.22 -8.47
CA ASP A 27 5.06 10.36 -9.47
C ASP A 27 3.65 10.07 -8.90
N GLY A 28 3.55 9.60 -7.66
CA GLY A 28 2.27 9.32 -6.99
C GLY A 28 1.49 8.11 -7.53
N ASN A 29 1.90 7.53 -8.66
CA ASN A 29 1.35 6.28 -9.17
C ASN A 29 2.17 5.07 -8.69
N VAL A 30 1.47 4.05 -8.18
CA VAL A 30 2.06 2.76 -7.82
C VAL A 30 1.38 1.68 -8.65
N GLY A 31 2.16 1.06 -9.54
CA GLY A 31 1.74 -0.10 -10.32
C GLY A 31 2.18 -1.40 -9.64
N ILE A 32 1.25 -2.31 -9.37
CA ILE A 32 1.53 -3.64 -8.82
C ILE A 32 1.22 -4.67 -9.90
N ILE A 33 2.21 -5.48 -10.26
CA ILE A 33 2.06 -6.51 -11.30
C ILE A 33 1.85 -7.86 -10.62
N TYR A 34 0.71 -8.48 -10.90
CA TYR A 34 0.37 -9.81 -10.45
C TYR A 34 0.50 -10.84 -11.57
N TRP A 35 0.94 -12.04 -11.24
CA TRP A 35 1.07 -13.12 -12.23
C TRP A 35 -0.28 -13.67 -12.70
N GLN A 36 -1.34 -13.49 -11.90
CA GLN A 36 -2.73 -13.71 -12.29
C GLN A 36 -3.52 -12.41 -12.16
N ALA A 37 -4.36 -12.08 -13.13
CA ALA A 37 -5.21 -10.89 -13.09
C ALA A 37 -6.29 -10.99 -11.99
N PRO A 38 -6.47 -9.97 -11.14
CA PRO A 38 -7.63 -9.85 -10.26
C PRO A 38 -8.94 -9.99 -11.04
N SER A 39 -9.88 -10.76 -10.50
CA SER A 39 -11.17 -10.99 -11.15
C SER A 39 -12.33 -10.41 -10.36
N ILE A 40 -12.16 -10.20 -9.05
CA ILE A 40 -13.16 -9.61 -8.18
C ILE A 40 -12.50 -8.85 -7.03
N LEU A 41 -13.06 -7.70 -6.66
CA LEU A 41 -12.63 -6.88 -5.52
C LEU A 41 -13.53 -7.13 -4.30
N ASN A 42 -13.83 -8.40 -4.04
CA ASN A 42 -14.61 -8.83 -2.88
C ASN A 42 -14.00 -10.11 -2.31
N PRO A 43 -13.35 -10.04 -1.12
CA PRO A 43 -12.62 -11.14 -0.54
C PRO A 43 -13.56 -12.22 0.05
N TYR A 44 -14.86 -11.94 0.16
CA TYR A 44 -15.85 -12.90 0.65
C TYR A 44 -16.40 -13.81 -0.45
N LEU A 45 -16.14 -13.48 -1.72
CA LEU A 45 -16.60 -14.24 -2.88
C LEU A 45 -15.47 -15.00 -3.58
N SER A 46 -14.22 -14.77 -3.19
CA SER A 46 -13.05 -15.48 -3.69
C SER A 46 -11.98 -15.61 -2.62
N GLY A 47 -11.43 -16.81 -2.46
CA GLY A 47 -10.29 -17.09 -1.58
C GLY A 47 -8.93 -17.04 -2.29
N GLY A 48 -8.87 -16.65 -3.57
CA GLY A 48 -7.62 -16.59 -4.32
C GLY A 48 -6.76 -15.40 -3.89
N THR A 49 -5.45 -15.60 -3.69
CA THR A 49 -4.52 -14.54 -3.25
C THR A 49 -4.59 -13.28 -4.14
N LYS A 50 -4.72 -13.46 -5.46
CA LYS A 50 -4.86 -12.35 -6.41
C LYS A 50 -6.08 -11.45 -6.14
N ASP A 51 -7.18 -12.02 -5.65
CA ASP A 51 -8.43 -11.30 -5.37
C ASP A 51 -8.42 -10.74 -3.93
N ILE A 52 -7.91 -11.52 -2.97
CA ILE A 52 -7.77 -11.09 -1.57
C ILE A 52 -6.86 -9.86 -1.48
N GLU A 53 -5.69 -9.92 -2.11
CA GLU A 53 -4.72 -8.83 -2.04
C GLU A 53 -5.21 -7.59 -2.78
N SER A 54 -5.79 -7.73 -3.98
CA SER A 54 -6.39 -6.59 -4.67
C SER A 54 -7.55 -5.98 -3.90
N SER A 55 -8.34 -6.80 -3.19
CA SER A 55 -9.45 -6.32 -2.36
C SER A 55 -8.96 -5.53 -1.14
N SER A 56 -7.74 -5.79 -0.66
CA SER A 56 -7.16 -5.06 0.48
C SER A 56 -6.96 -3.56 0.23
N MET A 57 -7.02 -3.13 -1.04
CA MET A 57 -6.96 -1.72 -1.45
C MET A 57 -8.27 -0.97 -1.18
N VAL A 58 -9.39 -1.68 -1.03
CA VAL A 58 -10.74 -1.10 -0.90
C VAL A 58 -11.49 -1.58 0.35
N ILE A 59 -11.05 -2.67 0.97
CA ILE A 59 -11.62 -3.22 2.19
C ILE A 59 -10.53 -3.31 3.25
N GLU A 60 -10.78 -2.70 4.40
CA GLU A 60 -9.85 -2.67 5.53
C GLU A 60 -10.33 -3.58 6.67
N ALA A 61 -9.41 -4.36 7.26
CA ALA A 61 -9.69 -5.26 8.36
C ALA A 61 -9.52 -4.59 9.74
N LEU A 62 -9.97 -5.25 10.81
CA LEU A 62 -9.76 -4.78 12.19
C LEU A 62 -8.27 -4.76 12.57
N ALA A 63 -7.52 -5.77 12.10
CA ALA A 63 -6.07 -5.89 12.26
C ALA A 63 -5.44 -6.42 10.96
N GLY A 64 -4.12 -6.22 10.82
CA GLY A 64 -3.30 -6.76 9.74
C GLY A 64 -2.03 -7.41 10.29
N TYR A 65 -1.19 -7.93 9.39
CA TYR A 65 0.13 -8.46 9.70
C TYR A 65 1.20 -7.63 9.03
N ASP A 66 2.30 -7.37 9.75
CA ASP A 66 3.48 -6.73 9.18
C ASP A 66 4.36 -7.74 8.41
N ASN A 67 5.47 -7.26 7.87
CA ASN A 67 6.42 -8.09 7.10
C ASN A 67 7.11 -9.19 7.92
N ASN A 68 7.04 -9.12 9.26
CA ASN A 68 7.57 -10.12 10.18
C ASN A 68 6.47 -11.10 10.64
N GLY A 69 5.23 -10.93 10.18
CA GLY A 69 4.07 -11.69 10.63
C GLY A 69 3.55 -11.26 12.00
N ALA A 70 3.96 -10.10 12.53
CA ALA A 70 3.41 -9.55 13.75
C ALA A 70 2.07 -8.87 13.46
N MET A 71 1.07 -9.16 14.30
CA MET A 71 -0.25 -8.54 14.15
C MET A 71 -0.22 -7.09 14.64
N PHE A 72 -0.83 -6.19 13.88
CA PHE A 72 -0.97 -4.77 14.25
C PHE A 72 -2.41 -4.29 14.02
N PRO A 73 -2.89 -3.31 14.80
CA PRO A 73 -4.25 -2.80 14.66
C PRO A 73 -4.41 -1.92 13.41
N ARG A 74 -5.52 -2.10 12.68
CA ARG A 74 -5.92 -1.27 11.53
C ARG A 74 -7.15 -0.44 11.84
N LEU A 75 -8.36 -0.96 11.68
CA LEU A 75 -9.59 -0.26 12.10
C LEU A 75 -9.81 -0.31 13.62
N ALA A 76 -9.20 -1.28 14.31
CA ALA A 76 -9.26 -1.36 15.76
C ALA A 76 -8.27 -0.40 16.44
N THR A 77 -8.51 -0.07 17.71
CA THR A 77 -7.58 0.73 18.54
C THR A 77 -6.36 -0.09 18.99
N GLU A 78 -6.55 -1.38 19.24
CA GLU A 78 -5.50 -2.30 19.68
C GLU A 78 -5.83 -3.74 19.27
N VAL A 79 -4.82 -4.62 19.30
CA VAL A 79 -5.01 -6.06 19.11
C VAL A 79 -5.48 -6.67 20.43
N PRO A 80 -6.61 -7.41 20.46
CA PRO A 80 -7.09 -8.08 21.66
C PRO A 80 -6.11 -9.15 22.13
N THR A 81 -5.87 -9.18 23.43
CA THR A 81 -5.09 -10.22 24.12
C THR A 81 -5.79 -10.60 25.42
N VAL A 82 -5.35 -11.69 26.05
CA VAL A 82 -5.80 -12.00 27.42
C VAL A 82 -5.28 -10.95 28.41
N GLY A 83 -4.06 -10.45 28.22
CA GLY A 83 -3.40 -9.52 29.14
C GLY A 83 -4.04 -8.13 29.20
N ASN A 84 -4.58 -7.63 28.08
CA ASN A 84 -5.35 -6.37 28.03
C ASN A 84 -6.86 -6.57 28.19
N GLY A 85 -7.32 -7.81 28.48
CA GLY A 85 -8.73 -8.12 28.66
C GLY A 85 -9.57 -8.12 27.37
N GLY A 86 -8.96 -7.94 26.19
CA GLY A 86 -9.65 -8.03 24.91
C GLY A 86 -10.05 -9.45 24.52
N ILE A 87 -9.41 -10.47 25.10
CA ILE A 87 -9.80 -11.88 24.98
C ILE A 87 -10.22 -12.38 26.37
N SER A 88 -11.38 -13.00 26.48
CA SER A 88 -11.86 -13.58 27.73
C SER A 88 -10.93 -14.71 28.22
N SER A 89 -10.85 -14.91 29.54
CA SER A 89 -9.97 -15.94 30.11
C SER A 89 -10.32 -17.37 29.68
N ASP A 90 -11.57 -17.59 29.27
CA ASP A 90 -12.06 -18.86 28.73
C ASP A 90 -11.89 -18.98 27.19
N LEU A 91 -11.32 -17.94 26.56
CA LEU A 91 -11.05 -17.83 25.11
C LEU A 91 -12.29 -17.90 24.20
N LYS A 92 -13.50 -17.69 24.76
CA LYS A 92 -14.76 -17.77 24.01
C LYS A 92 -15.26 -16.42 23.51
N SER A 93 -14.62 -15.31 23.90
CA SER A 93 -15.03 -13.97 23.50
C SER A 93 -13.82 -13.12 23.19
N ILE A 94 -13.92 -12.39 22.07
CA ILE A 94 -12.91 -11.44 21.61
C ILE A 94 -13.61 -10.10 21.40
N THR A 95 -13.19 -9.09 22.14
CA THR A 95 -13.71 -7.72 22.07
C THR A 95 -12.75 -6.86 21.26
N TRP A 96 -13.26 -6.29 20.16
CA TRP A 96 -12.53 -5.34 19.34
C TRP A 96 -13.10 -3.94 19.54
N ASN A 97 -12.25 -3.00 19.94
CA ASN A 97 -12.62 -1.59 20.05
C ASN A 97 -12.24 -0.89 18.75
N LEU A 98 -13.19 -0.22 18.09
CA LEU A 98 -12.96 0.51 16.84
C LEU A 98 -12.32 1.88 17.13
N LYS A 99 -11.47 2.36 16.21
CA LYS A 99 -10.97 3.74 16.29
C LYS A 99 -12.13 4.73 16.21
N PRO A 100 -12.04 5.89 16.88
CA PRO A 100 -13.06 6.94 16.76
C PRO A 100 -13.26 7.37 15.31
N GLY A 101 -14.51 7.63 14.92
CA GLY A 101 -14.86 8.13 13.58
C GLY A 101 -14.98 7.07 12.47
N ILE A 102 -14.99 5.78 12.82
CA ILE A 102 -15.19 4.66 11.87
C ILE A 102 -16.67 4.27 11.67
N LEU A 103 -17.61 5.03 12.27
CA LEU A 103 -19.06 4.82 12.14
C LEU A 103 -19.75 5.96 11.40
#